data_AF-A0A2G3A088-F1
#
_entry.id   AF-A0A2G3A088-F1
#
_cell.length_a   1.000
_cell.length_b   1.000
_cell.length_c   1.000
_cell.angle_alpha   90.00
_cell.angle_beta   90.00
_cell.angle_gamma   90.00
#
_symmetry.space_group_name_H-M   'P 1'
#
loop_
_entity.id
_entity.type
_entity.pdbx_description
1 polymer ?
#
loop_
_entity_poly.entity_id
_entity_poly.type
_entity_poly.pdbx_seq_one_letter_code
_entity_poly.pdbx_strand_id
1 'polypeptide(L)'
;MANWAEFPNDVIAHIAKHVKGIEYFISFCAVCTSWKIAATKDNFDVLWPQLPLLMLGAKDDNYREFYSLSKKKVSRLYIPEAKWRTCFSSKGWLICFLQCALEISLLNPFSRNKIQLPPGKNLWSLQGYKAGPEGRMWHFIDKVILSVNPSVTSDYVLMVSYYVPSHNGLGGYYYLAFLRHRDLNGTKIDCRNWVE
;
A
#
# COMPACT_ATOMS: atom_id res chain seq x y z
N MET A 1 3.68 27.07 -31.79
CA MET A 1 3.55 26.71 -30.36
C MET A 1 4.92 26.32 -29.83
N ALA A 2 5.35 26.84 -28.68
CA ALA A 2 6.65 26.49 -28.10
C ALA A 2 6.66 25.04 -27.61
N ASN A 3 7.75 24.30 -27.88
CA ASN A 3 7.90 22.91 -27.45
C ASN A 3 8.37 22.85 -25.99
N TRP A 4 7.42 22.74 -25.05
CA TRP A 4 7.72 22.61 -23.62
C TRP A 4 8.49 21.33 -23.25
N ALA A 5 8.59 20.36 -24.17
CA ALA A 5 9.40 19.15 -23.96
C ALA A 5 10.91 19.41 -24.05
N GLU A 6 11.33 20.53 -24.64
CA GLU A 6 12.75 20.92 -24.83
C GLU A 6 13.28 21.81 -23.69
N PHE A 7 12.52 22.01 -22.62
CA PHE A 7 13.00 22.76 -21.47
C PHE A 7 14.22 22.09 -20.83
N PRO A 8 15.24 22.87 -20.44
CA PRO A 8 16.35 22.36 -19.64
C PRO A 8 15.87 21.72 -18.33
N ASN A 9 16.49 20.60 -17.95
CA ASN A 9 16.09 19.81 -16.78
C ASN A 9 16.15 20.62 -15.46
N ASP A 10 17.08 21.55 -15.35
CA ASP A 10 17.22 22.44 -14.19
C ASP A 10 16.02 23.39 -14.05
N VAL A 11 15.49 23.90 -15.16
CA VAL A 11 14.29 24.74 -15.16
C VAL A 11 13.06 23.92 -14.80
N ILE A 12 12.92 22.71 -15.37
CA ILE A 12 11.83 21.80 -15.03
C ILE A 12 11.88 21.44 -13.54
N ALA A 13 13.06 21.10 -13.02
CA ALA A 13 13.28 20.81 -11.61
C ALA A 13 12.92 22.02 -10.72
N HIS A 14 13.24 23.24 -11.16
CA HIS A 14 12.87 24.45 -10.43
C HIS A 14 11.34 24.66 -10.40
N ILE A 15 10.65 24.43 -11.52
CA ILE A 15 9.18 24.50 -11.57
C ILE A 15 8.57 23.44 -10.64
N ALA A 16 9.12 22.22 -10.63
CA ALA A 16 8.66 21.12 -9.77
C ALA A 16 8.64 21.50 -8.28
N LYS A 17 9.63 22.29 -7.82
CA LYS A 17 9.70 22.80 -6.43
C LYS A 17 8.54 23.71 -6.05
N HIS A 18 7.89 24.32 -7.04
CA HIS A 18 6.74 25.19 -6.84
C HIS A 18 5.39 24.49 -7.04
N VAL A 19 5.38 23.24 -7.50
CA VAL A 19 4.15 22.45 -7.63
C VAL A 19 3.66 22.04 -6.25
N LYS A 20 2.46 22.49 -5.88
CA LYS A 20 1.85 22.19 -4.57
C LYS A 20 0.78 21.12 -4.71
N GLY A 21 0.99 19.98 -4.06
CA GLY A 21 0.03 18.87 -4.03
C GLY A 21 0.42 17.71 -4.97
N ILE A 22 0.18 16.47 -4.51
CA ILE A 22 0.67 15.26 -5.18
C ILE A 22 0.01 15.06 -6.52
N GLU A 23 -1.26 15.43 -6.65
CA GLU A 23 -2.02 15.32 -7.90
C GLU A 23 -1.45 16.20 -9.01
N TYR A 24 -1.09 17.45 -8.69
CA TYR A 24 -0.48 18.37 -9.64
C TYR A 24 0.93 17.90 -9.99
N PHE A 25 1.65 17.34 -9.00
CA PHE A 25 2.96 16.77 -9.23
C PHE A 25 2.91 15.51 -10.10
N ILE A 26 1.90 14.65 -9.94
CA ILE A 26 1.67 13.50 -10.81
C ILE A 26 1.36 13.98 -12.23
N SER A 27 0.47 14.97 -12.38
CA SER A 27 0.17 15.56 -13.70
C SER A 27 1.42 16.17 -14.33
N PHE A 28 2.27 16.84 -13.53
CA PHE A 28 3.54 17.39 -13.97
C PHE A 28 4.50 16.29 -14.48
N CYS A 29 4.61 15.18 -13.75
CA CYS A 29 5.41 14.02 -14.16
C CYS A 29 4.84 13.29 -15.38
N ALA A 30 3.56 13.48 -15.70
CA ALA A 30 2.87 12.80 -16.79
C ALA A 30 2.96 13.54 -18.13
N VAL A 31 3.62 14.71 -18.20
CA VAL A 31 3.76 15.50 -19.43
C VAL A 31 4.58 14.73 -20.47
N CYS A 32 5.82 14.37 -20.14
CA CYS A 32 6.70 13.54 -20.98
C CYS A 32 7.87 12.97 -20.15
N THR A 33 8.69 12.13 -20.77
CA THR A 33 9.81 11.44 -20.10
C THR A 33 10.85 12.41 -19.51
N SER A 34 11.18 13.52 -20.18
CA SER A 34 12.13 14.51 -19.66
C SER A 34 11.60 15.16 -18.37
N TRP A 35 10.31 15.53 -18.36
CA TRP A 35 9.66 16.08 -17.17
C TRP A 35 9.63 15.11 -16.01
N LYS A 36 9.30 13.84 -16.27
CA LYS A 36 9.32 12.78 -15.27
C LYS A 36 10.72 12.58 -14.66
N ILE A 37 11.78 12.66 -15.47
CA ILE A 37 13.17 12.47 -15.02
C ILE A 37 13.63 13.67 -14.18
N ALA A 38 13.32 14.90 -14.59
CA ALA A 38 13.71 16.11 -13.88
C ALA A 38 12.94 16.32 -12.56
N ALA A 39 11.69 15.85 -12.50
CA ALA A 39 10.83 15.89 -11.32
C ALA A 39 11.19 14.80 -10.30
N THR A 40 12.40 14.85 -9.72
CA THR A 40 12.81 13.92 -8.66
C THR A 40 12.02 14.18 -7.37
N LYS A 41 11.96 13.18 -6.48
CA LYS A 41 11.34 13.34 -5.15
C LYS A 41 11.98 14.44 -4.32
N ASP A 42 13.26 14.76 -4.55
CA ASP A 42 13.94 15.85 -3.84
C ASP A 42 13.52 17.24 -4.36
N ASN A 43 13.02 17.29 -5.60
CA ASN A 43 12.48 18.49 -6.22
C ASN A 43 10.99 18.69 -5.93
N PHE A 44 10.35 17.74 -5.26
CA PHE A 44 8.99 17.88 -4.76
C PHE A 44 9.03 17.85 -3.24
N ASP A 45 8.50 18.87 -2.61
CA ASP A 45 8.42 18.86 -1.16
C ASP A 45 7.29 17.88 -0.74
N VAL A 46 7.66 16.60 -0.64
CA VAL A 46 6.80 15.47 -0.25
C VAL A 46 6.21 15.68 1.15
N LEU A 47 6.78 16.61 1.94
CA LEU A 47 6.37 16.93 3.30
C LEU A 47 5.25 17.97 3.37
N TRP A 48 4.76 18.51 2.24
CA TRP A 48 3.59 19.38 2.29
C TRP A 48 2.41 18.61 2.90
N PRO A 49 1.72 19.17 3.92
CA PRO A 49 0.61 18.51 4.59
C PRO A 49 -0.54 18.38 3.60
N GLN A 50 -0.55 17.27 2.88
CA GLN A 50 -1.64 16.92 2.00
C GLN A 50 -2.67 16.16 2.80
N LEU A 51 -3.91 16.60 2.68
CA LEU A 51 -5.02 15.91 3.27
C LEU A 51 -5.06 14.48 2.69
N PRO A 52 -5.05 13.43 3.52
CA PRO A 52 -5.03 12.06 3.02
C PRO A 52 -6.24 11.79 2.11
N LEU A 53 -5.99 11.10 1.00
CA LEU A 53 -7.05 10.60 0.13
C LEU A 53 -7.71 9.39 0.78
N LEU A 54 -9.04 9.36 0.81
CA LEU A 54 -9.79 8.20 1.28
C LEU A 54 -9.89 7.18 0.13
N MET A 55 -9.27 6.02 0.29
CA MET A 55 -9.50 4.91 -0.63
C MET A 55 -10.93 4.39 -0.46
N LEU A 56 -11.68 4.35 -1.55
CA LEU A 56 -13.03 3.78 -1.57
C LEU A 56 -12.97 2.27 -1.78
N GLY A 57 -14.04 1.58 -1.39
CA GLY A 57 -14.15 0.13 -1.49
C GLY A 57 -13.78 -0.38 -2.89
N ALA A 58 -12.87 -1.36 -2.91
CA ALA A 58 -12.37 -1.96 -4.12
C ALA A 58 -13.49 -2.67 -4.90
N LYS A 59 -13.66 -2.30 -6.18
CA LYS A 59 -14.31 -3.15 -7.17
C LYS A 59 -13.27 -4.10 -7.76
N ASP A 60 -13.70 -5.26 -8.25
CA ASP A 60 -12.82 -6.30 -8.78
C ASP A 60 -12.35 -5.98 -10.21
N ASP A 61 -11.69 -4.83 -10.36
CA ASP A 61 -11.17 -4.34 -11.62
C ASP A 61 -9.73 -3.81 -11.45
N ASN A 62 -9.15 -3.32 -12.54
CA ASN A 62 -7.78 -2.79 -12.56
C ASN A 62 -7.68 -1.38 -11.95
N TYR A 63 -8.74 -0.83 -11.36
CA TYR A 63 -8.80 0.54 -10.89
C TYR A 63 -9.01 0.61 -9.37
N ARG A 64 -8.50 1.70 -8.79
CA ARG A 64 -8.74 2.07 -7.40
C ARG A 64 -9.31 3.48 -7.36
N GLU A 65 -10.39 3.63 -6.60
CA GLU A 65 -11.07 4.91 -6.42
C GLU A 65 -10.57 5.59 -5.14
N PHE A 66 -10.25 6.87 -5.26
CA PHE A 66 -9.79 7.71 -4.17
C PHE A 66 -10.67 8.95 -4.09
N TYR A 67 -11.23 9.20 -2.92
CA TYR A 67 -11.96 10.41 -2.63
C TYR A 67 -11.05 11.46 -2.01
N SER A 68 -10.97 12.62 -2.66
CA SER A 68 -10.33 13.81 -2.13
C SER A 68 -11.36 14.63 -1.37
N LEU A 69 -11.19 14.74 -0.05
CA LEU A 69 -12.03 15.59 0.80
C LEU A 69 -11.85 17.08 0.48
N SER A 70 -10.63 17.52 0.14
CA SER A 70 -10.36 18.92 -0.22
C SER A 70 -11.05 19.33 -1.52
N LYS A 71 -11.06 18.42 -2.52
CA LYS A 71 -11.69 18.67 -3.82
C LYS A 71 -13.14 18.20 -3.93
N LYS A 72 -13.63 17.47 -2.92
CA LYS A 72 -14.92 16.79 -2.92
C LYS A 72 -15.14 15.95 -4.19
N LYS A 73 -14.09 15.27 -4.66
CA LYS A 73 -14.06 14.57 -5.95
C LYS A 73 -13.51 13.15 -5.81
N VAL A 74 -14.13 12.20 -6.53
CA VAL A 74 -13.58 10.85 -6.73
C VAL A 74 -12.65 10.85 -7.93
N SER A 75 -11.45 10.33 -7.74
CA SER A 75 -10.46 10.07 -8.80
C SER A 75 -10.25 8.58 -8.94
N ARG A 76 -10.10 8.10 -10.18
CA ARG A 76 -9.76 6.70 -10.48
C ARG A 76 -8.29 6.61 -10.88
N LEU A 77 -7.59 5.66 -10.28
CA LEU A 77 -6.21 5.35 -10.59
C LEU A 77 -6.13 3.92 -11.11
N TYR A 78 -5.52 3.72 -12.28
CA TYR A 78 -5.28 2.41 -12.86
C TYR A 78 -4.15 1.72 -12.09
N ILE A 79 -4.44 0.68 -11.31
CA ILE A 79 -3.49 -0.07 -10.46
C ILE A 79 -3.71 -1.59 -10.67
N PRO A 80 -3.35 -2.15 -11.85
CA PRO A 80 -3.47 -3.57 -12.15
C PRO A 80 -2.72 -4.49 -11.17
N GLU A 81 -1.65 -4.01 -10.53
CA GLU A 81 -0.88 -4.79 -9.54
C GLU A 81 -1.68 -5.09 -8.27
N ALA A 82 -2.75 -4.33 -8.02
CA ALA A 82 -3.66 -4.50 -6.91
C ALA A 82 -4.90 -5.35 -7.28
N LYS A 83 -5.04 -5.78 -8.54
CA LYS A 83 -6.17 -6.60 -8.99
C LYS A 83 -6.25 -7.91 -8.21
N TRP A 84 -7.46 -8.35 -7.83
CA TRP A 84 -7.71 -9.55 -7.02
C TRP A 84 -7.04 -9.53 -5.63
N ARG A 85 -6.57 -8.37 -5.17
CA ARG A 85 -5.91 -8.21 -3.86
C ARG A 85 -6.73 -7.31 -2.95
N THR A 86 -6.93 -7.75 -1.72
CA THR A 86 -7.43 -6.88 -0.64
C THR A 86 -6.36 -5.83 -0.36
N CYS A 87 -6.75 -4.56 -0.31
CA CYS A 87 -5.83 -3.44 -0.13
C CYS A 87 -6.12 -2.68 1.16
N PHE A 88 -5.10 -2.53 1.99
CA PHE A 88 -5.08 -1.63 3.13
C PHE A 88 -4.20 -0.42 2.80
N SER A 89 -4.32 0.68 3.55
CA SER A 89 -3.46 1.84 3.37
C SER A 89 -2.75 2.20 4.66
N SER A 90 -1.45 2.51 4.57
CA SER A 90 -0.67 3.00 5.71
C SER A 90 0.51 3.82 5.21
N LYS A 91 0.77 4.96 5.86
CA LYS A 91 1.93 5.83 5.56
C LYS A 91 2.12 6.16 4.06
N GLY A 92 1.02 6.33 3.31
CA GLY A 92 1.02 6.66 1.89
C GLY A 92 1.26 5.48 0.93
N TRP A 93 1.31 4.25 1.45
CA TRP A 93 1.46 3.02 0.66
C TRP A 93 0.22 2.15 0.75
N LEU A 94 0.02 1.33 -0.29
CA LEU A 94 -0.97 0.27 -0.29
C LEU A 94 -0.33 -1.02 0.19
N ILE A 95 -1.02 -1.74 1.07
CA ILE A 95 -0.65 -3.09 1.49
C ILE A 95 -1.61 -4.05 0.82
N CYS A 96 -1.11 -4.78 -0.15
CA CYS A 96 -1.90 -5.64 -1.03
C CYS A 96 -1.72 -7.10 -0.63
N PHE A 97 -2.80 -7.72 -0.17
CA PHE A 97 -2.85 -9.13 0.24
C PHE A 97 -3.52 -9.98 -0.84
N LEU A 98 -2.83 -11.04 -1.28
CA LEU A 98 -3.39 -12.07 -2.16
C LEU A 98 -3.67 -13.33 -1.36
N GLN A 99 -4.95 -13.62 -1.18
CA GLN A 99 -5.40 -14.67 -0.28
C GLN A 99 -5.00 -16.08 -0.74
N CYS A 100 -5.14 -16.40 -2.03
CA CYS A 100 -4.83 -17.74 -2.57
C CYS A 100 -3.35 -18.12 -2.41
N ALA A 101 -2.45 -17.14 -2.42
CA ALA A 101 -1.01 -17.35 -2.31
C ALA A 101 -0.45 -17.00 -0.92
N LEU A 102 -1.28 -16.43 -0.03
CA LEU A 102 -0.88 -15.89 1.26
C LEU A 102 0.28 -14.87 1.16
N GLU A 103 0.27 -14.09 0.08
CA GLU A 103 1.29 -13.09 -0.23
C GLU A 103 0.88 -11.71 0.24
N ILE A 104 1.81 -10.99 0.87
CA ILE A 104 1.70 -9.56 1.13
C ILE A 104 2.73 -8.82 0.26
N SER A 105 2.29 -7.73 -0.36
CA SER A 105 3.18 -6.78 -1.03
C SER A 105 2.83 -5.35 -0.63
N LEU A 106 3.83 -4.49 -0.60
CA LEU A 106 3.67 -3.05 -0.48
C LEU A 106 3.71 -2.45 -1.88
N LEU A 107 2.75 -1.57 -2.18
CA LEU A 107 2.65 -0.90 -3.47
C LEU A 107 2.49 0.60 -3.25
N ASN A 108 3.39 1.38 -3.82
CA ASN A 108 3.21 2.81 -3.88
C ASN A 108 2.28 3.14 -5.07
N PRO A 109 1.09 3.71 -4.83
CA PRO A 109 0.09 3.88 -5.89
C PRO A 109 0.54 4.84 -7.00
N PHE A 110 1.44 5.78 -6.69
CA PHE A 110 1.85 6.83 -7.62
C PHE A 110 3.15 6.51 -8.36
N SER A 111 4.17 6.02 -7.65
CA SER A 111 5.45 5.63 -8.26
C SER A 111 5.43 4.24 -8.86
N ARG A 112 4.44 3.40 -8.55
CA ARG A 112 4.34 1.99 -8.97
C ARG A 112 5.43 1.09 -8.42
N ASN A 113 6.26 1.61 -7.51
CA ASN A 113 7.21 0.80 -6.78
C ASN A 113 6.47 -0.27 -5.96
N LYS A 114 6.84 -1.52 -6.21
CA LYS A 114 6.31 -2.68 -5.51
C LYS A 114 7.43 -3.34 -4.71
N ILE A 115 7.16 -3.59 -3.44
CA ILE A 115 8.05 -4.32 -2.55
C ILE A 115 7.33 -5.60 -2.13
N GLN A 116 7.89 -6.74 -2.52
CA GLN A 116 7.40 -8.03 -2.02
C GLN A 116 7.91 -8.23 -0.59
N LEU A 117 7.00 -8.63 0.30
CA LEU A 117 7.39 -9.05 1.64
C LEU A 117 7.61 -10.56 1.68
N PRO A 118 8.39 -11.07 2.64
CA PRO A 118 8.62 -12.49 2.81
C PRO A 118 7.28 -13.25 2.84
N PRO A 119 7.17 -14.41 2.15
CA PRO A 119 5.95 -15.18 2.14
C PRO A 119 5.57 -15.54 3.58
N GLY A 120 4.40 -15.11 4.02
CA GLY A 120 3.95 -15.38 5.38
C GLY A 120 3.57 -16.85 5.62
N LYS A 121 4.00 -17.81 4.79
CA LYS A 121 3.63 -19.24 4.94
C LYS A 121 3.90 -19.78 6.36
N ASN A 122 4.90 -19.23 7.05
CA ASN A 122 5.21 -19.55 8.45
C ASN A 122 4.42 -18.69 9.48
N LEU A 123 3.92 -17.52 9.08
CA LEU A 123 3.12 -16.60 9.90
C LEU A 123 1.64 -16.99 9.95
N TRP A 124 1.11 -17.34 8.78
CA TRP A 124 -0.22 -17.86 8.61
C TRP A 124 -0.15 -19.35 8.96
N SER A 125 -0.13 -19.66 10.25
CA SER A 125 -0.34 -21.02 10.76
C SER A 125 -1.77 -21.48 10.43
N LEU A 126 -2.03 -21.63 9.14
CA LEU A 126 -3.27 -22.00 8.48
C LEU A 126 -3.21 -23.46 8.01
N GLN A 127 -2.12 -24.17 8.36
CA GLN A 127 -1.99 -25.61 8.12
C GLN A 127 -3.21 -26.32 8.71
N GLY A 128 -4.02 -26.92 7.84
CA GLY A 128 -5.19 -27.70 8.22
C GLY A 128 -6.54 -26.99 8.11
N TYR A 129 -6.61 -25.69 7.79
CA TYR A 129 -7.90 -25.04 7.52
C TYR A 129 -8.36 -25.37 6.10
N LYS A 130 -9.32 -26.30 5.99
CA LYS A 130 -10.03 -26.56 4.73
C LYS A 130 -10.97 -25.39 4.49
N ALA A 131 -10.92 -24.80 3.29
CA ALA A 131 -11.93 -23.85 2.86
C ALA A 131 -13.32 -24.47 3.10
N GLY A 132 -14.23 -23.72 3.72
CA GLY A 132 -15.60 -24.19 3.90
C GLY A 132 -16.24 -24.57 2.56
N PRO A 133 -17.36 -25.30 2.56
CA PRO A 133 -18.03 -25.80 1.35
C PRO A 133 -18.37 -24.71 0.31
N GLU A 134 -18.34 -23.43 0.71
CA GLU A 134 -18.59 -22.27 -0.15
C GLU A 134 -17.32 -21.62 -0.76
N GLY A 135 -16.13 -22.17 -0.54
CA GLY A 135 -14.87 -21.61 -1.07
C GLY A 135 -14.48 -20.23 -0.49
N ARG A 136 -15.26 -19.69 0.45
CA ARG A 136 -14.97 -18.43 1.14
C ARG A 136 -13.96 -18.68 2.27
N MET A 137 -12.68 -18.54 1.94
CA MET A 137 -11.67 -18.26 2.97
C MET A 137 -12.04 -16.90 3.58
N TRP A 138 -12.33 -16.86 4.87
CA TRP A 138 -12.68 -15.62 5.58
C TRP A 138 -11.50 -14.65 5.51
N HIS A 139 -11.76 -13.36 5.38
CA HIS A 139 -10.71 -12.33 5.38
C HIS A 139 -9.98 -12.37 6.72
N PHE A 140 -8.81 -13.01 6.75
CA PHE A 140 -8.06 -13.18 7.99
C PHE A 140 -7.53 -11.85 8.50
N ILE A 141 -7.21 -10.89 7.63
CA ILE A 141 -6.58 -9.63 8.03
C ILE A 141 -7.64 -8.59 8.40
N ASP A 142 -7.58 -8.13 9.65
CA ASP A 142 -8.44 -7.07 10.18
C ASP A 142 -7.78 -5.70 10.03
N LYS A 143 -6.50 -5.59 10.43
CA LYS A 143 -5.77 -4.31 10.45
C LYS A 143 -4.33 -4.47 10.02
N VAL A 144 -3.82 -3.46 9.33
CA VAL A 144 -2.43 -3.40 8.88
C VAL A 144 -1.87 -2.01 9.09
N ILE A 145 -0.66 -1.92 9.63
CA ILE A 145 0.02 -0.63 9.83
C ILE A 145 1.52 -0.73 9.59
N LEU A 146 2.07 0.29 8.93
CA LEU A 146 3.50 0.49 8.74
C LEU A 146 4.05 1.41 9.84
N SER A 147 5.19 1.05 10.42
CA SER A 147 5.89 1.91 11.40
C SER A 147 6.32 3.24 10.77
N VAL A 148 6.86 3.20 9.55
CA VAL A 148 7.37 4.35 8.80
C VAL A 148 7.11 4.18 7.30
N ASN A 149 7.17 5.28 6.55
CA ASN A 149 7.00 5.28 5.09
C ASN A 149 8.20 4.58 4.39
N PRO A 150 7.98 3.48 3.64
CA PRO A 150 9.05 2.78 2.92
C PRO A 150 9.77 3.59 1.83
N SER A 151 9.25 4.76 1.45
CA SER A 151 9.96 5.70 0.58
C SER A 151 11.05 6.50 1.30
N VAL A 152 11.03 6.54 2.64
CA VAL A 152 11.98 7.32 3.46
C VAL A 152 13.14 6.45 3.94
N THR A 153 12.85 5.21 4.34
CA THR A 153 13.85 4.27 4.83
C THR A 153 13.46 2.83 4.46
N SER A 154 14.47 1.97 4.29
CA SER A 154 14.28 0.52 4.16
C SER A 154 14.06 -0.18 5.50
N ASP A 155 14.29 0.52 6.62
CA ASP A 155 14.11 -0.01 7.98
C ASP A 155 12.69 0.30 8.47
N TYR A 156 11.74 -0.55 8.07
CA TYR A 156 10.34 -0.45 8.47
C TYR A 156 9.83 -1.81 8.94
N VAL A 157 8.81 -1.75 9.79
CA VAL A 157 8.07 -2.91 10.28
C VAL A 157 6.62 -2.79 9.82
N LEU A 158 6.10 -3.86 9.23
CA LEU A 158 4.69 -4.02 8.96
C LEU A 158 4.06 -4.86 10.08
N MET A 159 3.11 -4.28 10.81
CA MET A 159 2.29 -5.01 11.77
C MET A 159 0.97 -5.40 11.11
N VAL A 160 0.60 -6.67 11.27
CA VAL A 160 -0.63 -7.25 10.74
C VAL A 160 -1.42 -7.86 11.89
N SER A 161 -2.64 -7.38 12.09
CA SER A 161 -3.65 -8.01 12.95
C SER A 161 -4.49 -8.94 12.10
N TYR A 162 -4.58 -10.20 12.49
CA TYR A 162 -5.35 -11.19 11.77
C TYR A 162 -6.08 -12.16 12.70
N TYR A 163 -7.29 -12.52 12.31
CA TYR A 163 -8.12 -13.52 12.94
C TYR A 163 -7.79 -14.91 12.42
N VAL A 164 -7.74 -15.90 13.29
CA VAL A 164 -7.63 -17.32 12.93
C VAL A 164 -8.82 -18.06 13.55
N PRO A 165 -9.72 -18.64 12.73
CA PRO A 165 -10.83 -19.44 13.23
C PRO A 165 -10.33 -20.66 14.01
N SER A 166 -11.03 -21.02 15.08
CA SER A 166 -10.75 -22.24 15.83
C SER A 166 -11.20 -23.48 15.04
N HIS A 167 -10.42 -24.56 15.11
CA HIS A 167 -10.72 -25.83 14.42
C HIS A 167 -12.02 -26.49 14.90
N ASN A 168 -12.49 -26.19 16.11
CA ASN A 168 -13.72 -26.74 16.69
C ASN A 168 -14.99 -25.93 16.36
N GLY A 169 -14.90 -24.88 15.53
CA GLY A 169 -16.04 -24.06 15.11
C GLY A 169 -16.59 -23.11 16.18
N LEU A 170 -16.01 -23.09 17.39
CA LEU A 170 -16.45 -22.26 18.51
C LEU A 170 -15.59 -20.99 18.63
N GLY A 171 -15.69 -20.10 17.64
CA GLY A 171 -14.97 -18.82 17.63
C GLY A 171 -13.58 -18.89 17.01
N GLY A 172 -12.68 -18.00 17.45
CA GLY A 172 -11.31 -17.87 16.93
C GLY A 172 -10.54 -16.77 17.63
N TYR A 173 -9.28 -16.58 17.23
CA TYR A 173 -8.33 -15.74 17.96
C TYR A 173 -7.70 -14.70 17.05
N TYR A 174 -7.45 -13.51 17.60
CA TYR A 174 -6.66 -12.49 16.95
C TYR A 174 -5.18 -12.66 17.28
N TYR A 175 -4.33 -12.53 16.27
CA TYR A 175 -2.88 -12.59 16.36
C TYR A 175 -2.28 -11.32 15.77
N LEU A 176 -1.12 -10.94 16.28
CA LEU A 176 -0.27 -9.92 15.69
C LEU A 176 0.95 -10.57 15.04
N ALA A 177 1.24 -10.18 13.81
CA ALA A 177 2.46 -10.53 13.11
C ALA A 177 3.24 -9.27 12.76
N PHE A 178 4.56 -9.33 12.91
CA PHE A 178 5.49 -8.29 12.54
C PHE A 178 6.38 -8.80 11.40
N LEU A 179 6.35 -8.10 10.28
CA LEU A 179 7.16 -8.38 9.10
C LEU A 179 8.16 -7.25 8.89
N ARG A 180 9.44 -7.58 8.77
CA ARG A 180 10.46 -6.65 8.27
C ARG A 180 10.86 -7.03 6.86
N HIS A 181 11.26 -6.04 6.08
CA HIS A 181 11.70 -6.24 4.71
C HIS A 181 12.92 -7.17 4.57
N ARG A 182 13.80 -7.18 5.57
CA ARG A 182 15.07 -7.94 5.56
C ARG A 182 14.99 -9.28 6.30
N ASP A 183 13.90 -9.56 7.00
CA ASP A 183 13.77 -10.81 7.75
C ASP A 183 13.30 -11.93 6.82
N LEU A 184 13.95 -13.09 6.85
CA LEU A 184 13.53 -14.26 6.06
C LEU A 184 12.20 -14.84 6.57
N ASN A 185 11.84 -14.58 7.83
CA ASN A 185 10.62 -15.02 8.50
C ASN A 185 10.04 -13.86 9.32
N GLY A 186 8.73 -13.68 9.33
CA GLY A 186 8.11 -12.71 10.24
C GLY A 186 8.02 -13.25 11.68
N THR A 187 7.88 -12.35 12.64
CA THR A 187 7.68 -12.68 14.06
C THR A 187 6.20 -12.67 14.39
N LYS A 188 5.68 -13.76 14.95
CA LYS A 188 4.28 -13.89 15.41
C LYS A 188 4.22 -13.71 16.93
N ILE A 189 3.28 -12.89 17.41
CA ILE A 189 3.01 -12.69 18.83
C ILE A 189 1.55 -13.08 19.10
N ASP A 190 1.35 -13.95 20.09
CA ASP A 190 0.02 -14.29 20.62
C ASP A 190 -0.44 -13.18 21.58
N CYS A 191 -1.65 -12.65 21.35
CA CYS A 191 -2.19 -11.55 22.14
C CYS A 191 -2.94 -11.99 23.41
N ARG A 192 -3.00 -13.30 23.71
CA ARG A 192 -3.72 -13.87 24.87
C ARG A 192 -3.37 -13.25 26.25
N ASN A 193 -2.22 -12.58 26.40
CA ASN A 193 -1.73 -12.09 27.69
C ASN A 193 -1.82 -10.56 27.88
N TRP A 194 -2.53 -9.83 27.00
CA TRP A 194 -2.60 -8.35 27.07
C TRP A 194 -3.87 -7.80 27.74
N VAL A 195 -4.57 -8.61 28.53
CA VAL A 195 -5.71 -8.15 29.34
C VAL A 195 -5.22 -8.04 30.78
N GLU A 196 -4.89 -6.80 31.19
CA GLU A 196 -4.98 -6.37 32.60
C GLU A 196 -6.36 -5.76 32.86
#